data_AF-A0A350XMC7-F1
#
_entry.id   AF-A0A350XMC7-F1
#
_cell.length_a   1.000
_cell.length_b   1.000
_cell.length_c   1.000
_cell.angle_alpha   90.00
_cell.angle_beta   90.00
_cell.angle_gamma   90.00
#
_symmetry.space_group_name_H-M   'P 1'
#
loop_
_entity.id
_entity.type
_entity.pdbx_description
1 polymer ?
#
loop_
_entity_poly.entity_id
_entity_poly.type
_entity_poly.pdbx_seq_one_letter_code
_entity_poly.pdbx_strand_id
1 'polypeptide(L)' 'MKVAAIIINIFFPGIGTLIVGKVIQGIIQLILIFVAVLLTLTGIGVILGIPIYFIVWIWAIISAATAVDRPSQRR' A
#
# COMPACT_ATOMS: atom_id res chain seq x y z
N MET A 1 -6.79 14.72 -5.04
CA MET A 1 -6.05 13.49 -5.46
C MET A 1 -6.31 12.26 -4.59
N LYS A 2 -6.86 12.42 -3.40
CA LYS A 2 -7.04 11.36 -2.41
C LYS A 2 -7.87 10.16 -2.90
N VAL A 3 -8.98 10.41 -3.59
CA VAL A 3 -9.83 9.34 -4.17
C VAL A 3 -9.04 8.51 -5.19
N ALA A 4 -8.30 9.16 -6.09
CA ALA A 4 -7.45 8.47 -7.05
C ALA A 4 -6.39 7.61 -6.36
N ALA A 5 -5.75 8.11 -5.29
CA ALA A 5 -4.79 7.34 -4.52
C ALA A 5 -5.41 6.10 -3.84
N ILE A 6 -6.64 6.21 -3.32
CA ILE A 6 -7.37 5.07 -2.77
C ILE A 6 -7.64 4.03 -3.87
N ILE A 7 -8.18 4.45 -5.02
CA ILE A 7 -8.45 3.56 -6.16
C ILE A 7 -7.17 2.87 -6.61
N ILE A 8 -6.07 3.61 -6.71
CA ILE A 8 -4.76 3.03 -7.07
C ILE A 8 -4.33 1.99 -6.05
N ASN A 9 -4.49 2.22 -4.74
CA ASN A 9 -4.12 1.24 -3.72
C ASN A 9 -4.97 -0.04 -3.72
N ILE A 10 -6.17 -0.03 -4.31
CA ILE A 10 -6.98 -1.26 -4.49
C ILE A 10 -6.26 -2.22 -5.44
N PHE A 11 -5.70 -1.71 -6.55
CA PHE A 11 -5.02 -2.52 -7.56
C PHE A 11 -3.50 -2.65 -7.31
N PHE A 12 -2.87 -1.59 -6.83
CA PHE A 12 -1.42 -1.45 -6.66
C PHE A 12 -1.11 -0.83 -5.28
N PRO A 13 -1.08 -1.65 -4.22
CA PRO A 13 -1.04 -1.15 -2.87
C PRO A 13 0.36 -0.62 -2.54
N GLY A 14 0.41 0.56 -1.94
CA GLY A 14 1.65 1.30 -1.69
C GLY A 14 1.84 2.46 -2.66
N ILE A 15 1.43 2.32 -3.93
CA ILE A 15 1.58 3.41 -4.93
C ILE A 15 0.71 4.61 -4.57
N GLY A 16 -0.55 4.39 -4.19
CA GLY A 16 -1.44 5.46 -3.73
C GLY A 16 -0.90 6.18 -2.49
N THR A 17 -0.22 5.44 -1.60
CA THR A 17 0.43 5.99 -0.40
C THR A 17 1.62 6.89 -0.76
N LEU A 18 2.37 6.55 -1.81
CA LEU A 18 3.43 7.42 -2.34
C LEU A 18 2.85 8.70 -2.95
N ILE A 19 1.76 8.61 -3.69
CA ILE A 19 1.10 9.75 -4.36
C ILE A 19 0.61 10.79 -3.34
N VAL A 20 0.11 10.36 -2.18
CA VAL A 20 -0.31 11.28 -1.10
C VAL A 20 0.87 11.82 -0.27
N GLY A 21 2.11 11.56 -0.69
CA GLY A 21 3.33 12.13 -0.10
C GLY A 21 3.84 11.42 1.15
N LYS A 22 3.30 10.23 1.48
CA LYS A 22 3.77 9.36 2.56
C LYS A 22 4.82 8.38 2.03
N VAL A 23 5.95 8.93 1.56
CA VAL A 23 6.97 8.20 0.78
C VAL A 23 7.54 6.99 1.53
N ILE A 24 8.03 7.18 2.76
CA ILE A 24 8.63 6.09 3.55
C ILE A 24 7.60 4.96 3.77
N GLN A 25 6.37 5.33 4.12
CA GLN A 25 5.31 4.36 4.37
C GLN A 25 4.94 3.57 3.10
N GLY A 26 4.84 4.26 1.95
CA GLY A 26 4.59 3.59 0.68
C GLY A 26 5.72 2.64 0.26
N ILE A 27 6.99 3.01 0.48
CA ILE A 27 8.13 2.12 0.21
C ILE A 27 8.06 0.86 1.09
N ILE A 28 7.77 1.01 2.39
CA ILE A 28 7.61 -0.13 3.30
C ILE A 28 6.48 -1.05 2.82
N GLN A 29 5.35 -0.48 2.42
CA GLN A 29 4.21 -1.25 1.89
C GLN A 29 4.59 -2.06 0.64
N LEU A 30 5.31 -1.45 -0.30
CA LEU A 30 5.78 -2.12 -1.51
C LEU A 30 6.75 -3.28 -1.19
N ILE A 31 7.71 -3.05 -0.29
CA ILE A 31 8.67 -4.09 0.12
C ILE A 31 7.94 -5.25 0.81
N LEU A 32 7.02 -4.96 1.74
CA LEU A 32 6.27 -6.00 2.44
C LEU A 32 5.39 -6.82 1.50
N ILE A 33 4.73 -6.18 0.53
CA ILE A 33 3.97 -6.90 -0.50
C ILE A 33 4.88 -7.79 -1.33
N PHE A 34 6.03 -7.28 -1.76
CA PHE A 34 7.00 -8.06 -2.52
C PHE A 34 7.47 -9.29 -1.73
N VAL A 35 7.82 -9.13 -0.46
CA VAL A 35 8.20 -10.23 0.44
C VAL A 35 7.04 -11.21 0.65
N ALA A 36 5.81 -10.71 0.85
CA ALA A 36 4.63 -11.55 1.04
C ALA A 36 4.32 -12.42 -0.20
N VAL A 37 4.50 -11.86 -1.41
CA VAL A 37 4.39 -12.61 -2.66
C VAL A 37 5.47 -13.67 -2.76
N LEU A 38 6.73 -13.32 -2.49
CA LEU A 38 7.83 -14.30 -2.49
C LEU A 38 7.58 -15.44 -1.49
N LEU A 39 7.09 -15.13 -0.29
CA LEU A 39 6.70 -16.15 0.70
C LEU A 39 5.58 -17.05 0.17
N THR A 40 4.54 -16.46 -0.44
CA THR A 40 3.43 -17.20 -1.03
C THR A 40 3.91 -18.18 -2.11
N LEU A 41 4.89 -17.78 -2.92
CA LEU A 41 5.45 -18.62 -3.99
C LEU A 41 6.21 -19.85 -3.48
N THR A 42 6.65 -19.88 -2.21
CA THR A 42 7.34 -21.06 -1.63
C THR A 42 6.41 -22.25 -1.32
N GLY A 43 5.10 -22.10 -1.51
CA GLY A 43 4.10 -23.12 -1.18
C GLY A 43 3.78 -23.17 0.31
N ILE A 44 4.74 -23.56 1.16
CA ILE A 44 4.51 -23.57 2.62
C ILE A 44 4.34 -22.17 3.19
N GLY A 45 5.02 -21.18 2.59
CA GLY A 45 4.93 -19.78 2.98
C GLY A 45 3.58 -19.13 2.66
N VAL A 46 2.65 -19.80 1.96
CA VAL A 46 1.27 -19.30 1.71
C VAL A 46 0.54 -18.95 3.02
N ILE A 47 0.74 -19.77 4.07
CA ILE A 47 0.10 -19.58 5.38
C ILE A 47 0.48 -18.23 6.01
N LEU A 48 1.66 -17.71 5.71
CA LEU A 48 2.13 -16.41 6.20
C LEU A 48 1.99 -15.30 5.15
N GLY A 49 2.35 -15.60 3.90
CA GLY A 49 2.37 -14.67 2.79
C GLY A 49 1.00 -14.08 2.49
N ILE A 50 -0.06 -14.89 2.43
CA ILE A 50 -1.42 -14.39 2.17
C ILE A 50 -1.90 -13.46 3.29
N PRO A 51 -1.82 -13.84 4.59
CA PRO A 51 -2.21 -12.92 5.67
C PRO A 51 -1.40 -11.62 5.68
N ILE A 52 -0.08 -11.68 5.49
CA ILE A 52 0.76 -10.48 5.45
C ILE A 52 0.33 -9.59 4.27
N TYR A 53 0.17 -10.16 3.08
CA TYR A 53 -0.28 -9.42 1.91
C TYR A 53 -1.61 -8.70 2.18
N PHE A 54 -2.59 -9.42 2.74
CA PHE A 54 -3.92 -8.88 3.01
C PHE A 54 -3.90 -7.76 4.06
N ILE A 55 -3.12 -7.91 5.13
CA ILE A 55 -2.94 -6.87 6.15
C ILE A 55 -2.32 -5.61 5.54
N VAL A 56 -1.25 -5.76 4.75
CA VAL A 56 -0.56 -4.64 4.12
C VAL A 56 -1.45 -3.97 3.07
N TRP A 57 -2.26 -4.75 2.35
CA TRP A 57 -3.23 -4.25 1.38
C TRP A 57 -4.26 -3.31 2.02
N ILE A 58 -4.92 -3.77 3.09
CA ILE A 58 -5.88 -2.96 3.85
C ILE A 58 -5.17 -1.72 4.42
N TRP A 59 -3.97 -1.91 4.97
CA TRP A 59 -3.21 -0.81 5.52
C TRP A 59 -2.87 0.25 4.47
N ALA A 60 -2.51 -0.13 3.24
CA ALA A 60 -2.26 0.80 2.15
C ALA A 60 -3.52 1.64 1.82
N ILE A 61 -4.69 1.01 1.72
CA ILE A 61 -5.96 1.70 1.49
C ILE A 61 -6.24 2.73 2.60
N ILE A 62 -6.13 2.32 3.87
CA ILE A 62 -6.33 3.21 5.03
C ILE A 62 -5.32 4.36 5.01
N SER A 63 -4.08 4.10 4.61
CA SER A 63 -3.01 5.10 4.58
C SER A 63 -3.30 6.25 3.61
N ALA A 64 -3.87 5.93 2.44
CA ALA A 64 -4.35 6.91 1.47
C ALA A 64 -5.63 7.61 1.97
N ALA A 65 -6.59 6.87 2.53
CA ALA A 65 -7.85 7.41 3.04
C ALA A 65 -7.67 8.36 4.24
N THR A 66 -6.61 8.18 5.04
CA THR A 66 -6.29 9.02 6.20
C THR A 66 -5.21 10.06 5.90
N ALA A 67 -4.72 10.14 4.66
CA ALA A 67 -3.77 11.20 4.31
C ALA A 67 -4.44 12.57 4.40
N VAL A 68 -3.82 13.49 5.14
CA VAL A 68 -4.23 14.89 5.16
C VAL A 68 -3.89 15.48 3.79
N ASP A 69 -4.86 16.12 3.14
CA ASP A 69 -4.63 16.78 1.88
C ASP A 69 -3.57 17.87 2.08
N ARG A 70 -2.39 17.68 1.49
CA ARG A 70 -1.35 18.72 1.51
C ARG A 70 -1.84 19.91 0.68
N PRO A 71 -1.85 21.15 1.21
CA PRO A 71 -2.43 22.31 0.51
C PRO A 71 -1.68 22.76 -0.75
N SER A 72 -0.68 22.03 -1.25
CA SER A 72 0.14 22.44 -2.41
C SER A 72 -0.61 22.35 -3.75
N GLN A 73 -1.89 22.01 -3.75
CA GLN A 73 -2.79 22.01 -4.93
C GLN A 73 -3.71 23.25 -5.00
N ARG A 74 -3.33 24.38 -4.37
CA ARG A 74 -3.98 25.71 -4.54
C ARG A 74 -3.13 26.71 -5.36
N ARG A 75 -2.42 26.24 -6.38
CA ARG A 75 -1.78 27.13 -7.37
C ARG A 75 -2.24 26.76 -8.76
#